data_AF-A0A958G1I1-F1
#
_entry.id   AF-A0A958G1I1-F1
#
_cell.length_a   1.000
_cell.length_b   1.000
_cell.length_c   1.000
_cell.angle_alpha   90.00
_cell.angle_beta   90.00
_cell.angle_gamma   90.00
#
_symmetry.space_group_name_H-M   'P 1'
#
loop_
_entity.id
_entity.type
_entity.pdbx_description
1 polymer ?
#
loop_
_entity_poly.entity_id
_entity_poly.type
_entity_poly.pdbx_seq_one_letter_code
_entity_poly.pdbx_strand_id
1 'polypeptide(L)'
;MQSSSPATEILDQLPELGQSEARTRRGRHVEVTEQQFDDLFADSLREFREKAKAEIESSQLAPETTPTVDHRRGHIVHDGRHFDSRSEAAVAAMLERYIDGFRLERGRSYQIPVKTDSNGNVLTVDFKVGDTLMEYHPAWLKVIGAQRGGFANYKEYAQYRRELEALPRGEAREDYKAEVREKLVERYYQHRRHILNQHPEYRDKPLVVVTSAEDLYNTIIRPFGKQNLPSQEQFLRKFDEVLRQAHDQSKRANRSRNARTKRQKGRGERIAQDKKNSFGRMKGPL
;
A
#
# COMPACT_ATOMS: atom_id res chain seq x y z
N MET A 1 -23.12 25.84 21.94
CA MET A 1 -21.65 25.75 21.82
C MET A 1 -21.38 24.78 20.69
N GLN A 2 -20.97 25.29 19.52
CA GLN A 2 -20.72 24.48 18.33
C GLN A 2 -19.29 23.94 18.41
N SER A 3 -19.14 22.62 18.42
CA SER A 3 -17.86 21.91 18.39
C SER A 3 -17.36 21.82 16.96
N SER A 4 -16.37 22.64 16.60
CA SER A 4 -15.62 22.51 15.35
C SER A 4 -14.63 21.34 15.45
N SER A 5 -14.67 20.46 14.45
CA SER A 5 -13.80 19.29 14.29
C SER A 5 -12.35 19.69 13.95
N PRO A 6 -11.31 19.05 14.50
CA PRO A 6 -9.91 19.35 14.19
C PRO A 6 -9.45 18.50 13.01
N ALA A 7 -9.72 18.94 11.77
CA ALA A 7 -9.26 18.27 10.56
C ALA A 7 -8.65 19.24 9.54
N THR A 8 -8.01 20.33 10.00
CA THR A 8 -7.55 21.42 9.12
C THR A 8 -6.09 21.85 9.33
N GLU A 9 -5.26 21.03 9.98
CA GLU A 9 -3.85 21.36 10.26
C GLU A 9 -2.83 20.45 9.53
N ILE A 10 -3.16 19.99 8.32
CA ILE A 10 -2.22 19.33 7.40
C ILE A 10 -2.23 20.10 6.07
N LEU A 11 -1.76 21.35 6.09
CA LEU A 11 -1.60 22.18 4.88
C LEU A 11 -0.42 23.17 4.97
N ASP A 12 0.56 22.88 5.83
CA ASP A 12 1.66 23.82 6.16
C ASP A 12 3.02 23.42 5.57
N GLN A 13 3.04 22.64 4.48
CA GLN A 13 4.29 22.24 3.79
C GLN A 13 4.23 22.43 2.27
N LEU A 14 3.62 23.53 1.81
CA LEU A 14 3.83 24.02 0.45
C LEU A 14 5.03 25.00 0.42
N PRO A 15 5.85 25.00 -0.65
CA PRO A 15 7.07 25.80 -0.71
C PRO A 15 6.82 27.30 -0.60
N GLU A 16 7.64 27.98 0.23
CA GLU A 16 7.66 29.43 0.47
C GLU A 16 8.11 30.24 -0.77
N LEU A 17 7.39 30.16 -1.88
CA LEU A 17 7.55 31.07 -3.01
C LEU A 17 6.37 32.04 -3.02
N GLY A 18 6.44 33.06 -2.14
CA GLY A 18 5.45 34.14 -2.16
C GLY A 18 5.37 35.09 -0.96
N GLN A 19 6.23 34.98 0.07
CA GLN A 19 6.08 35.78 1.29
C GLN A 19 6.90 37.09 1.37
N SER A 20 7.37 37.67 0.25
CA SER A 20 8.14 38.93 0.30
C SER A 20 7.36 40.23 0.06
N GLU A 21 6.04 40.21 -0.21
CA GLU A 21 5.27 41.45 -0.46
C GLU A 21 4.01 41.65 0.41
N ALA A 22 4.00 41.13 1.64
CA ALA A 22 2.89 41.37 2.57
C ALA A 22 3.35 41.95 3.91
N ARG A 23 4.06 43.08 3.87
CA ARG A 23 4.07 44.02 4.99
C ARG A 23 3.30 45.27 4.62
N THR A 24 2.28 45.53 5.43
CA THR A 24 1.46 46.76 5.53
C THR A 24 0.20 46.77 4.66
N ARG A 25 -0.90 46.20 5.18
CA ARG A 25 -2.25 46.81 5.12
C ARG A 25 -3.20 46.09 6.07
N ARG A 26 -3.94 46.90 6.83
CA ARG A 26 -4.97 46.49 7.80
C ARG A 26 -5.95 45.49 7.18
N GLY A 27 -6.20 44.41 7.90
CA GLY A 27 -6.99 43.26 7.48
C GLY A 27 -8.38 43.62 6.98
N ARG A 28 -8.64 43.27 5.71
CA ARG A 28 -9.95 42.79 5.29
C ARG A 28 -9.94 41.28 5.49
N HIS A 29 -10.82 40.80 6.35
CA HIS A 29 -11.23 39.40 6.28
C HIS A 29 -11.85 39.19 4.90
N VAL A 30 -11.17 38.45 4.04
CA VAL A 30 -11.75 37.95 2.80
C VAL A 30 -12.35 36.60 3.17
N GLU A 31 -13.68 36.54 3.25
CA GLU A 31 -14.37 35.25 3.33
C GLU A 31 -14.20 34.56 1.98
N VAL A 32 -13.33 33.55 1.95
CA VAL A 32 -13.22 32.65 0.81
C VAL A 32 -14.42 31.72 0.88
N THR A 33 -15.27 31.78 -0.14
CA THR A 33 -16.43 30.87 -0.24
C THR A 33 -15.98 29.44 -0.55
N GLU A 34 -16.76 28.45 -0.14
CA GLU A 34 -16.50 27.02 -0.41
C GLU A 34 -16.27 26.77 -1.92
N GLN A 35 -17.03 27.45 -2.77
CA GLN A 35 -16.88 27.43 -4.23
C GLN A 35 -15.48 27.91 -4.68
N GLN A 36 -14.96 28.98 -4.09
CA GLN A 36 -13.62 29.50 -4.43
C GLN A 36 -12.50 28.57 -3.96
N PHE A 37 -12.72 27.84 -2.86
CA PHE A 37 -11.77 26.82 -2.42
C PHE A 37 -11.74 25.64 -3.38
N ASP A 38 -12.91 25.16 -3.81
CA ASP A 38 -13.02 24.07 -4.79
C ASP A 38 -12.40 24.42 -6.14
N ASP A 39 -12.58 25.65 -6.62
CA ASP A 39 -12.01 26.13 -7.88
C ASP A 39 -10.47 26.23 -7.79
N LEU A 40 -9.93 26.77 -6.68
CA LEU A 40 -8.48 26.83 -6.44
C LEU A 40 -7.86 25.43 -6.34
N PHE A 41 -8.56 24.49 -5.71
CA PHE A 41 -8.12 23.11 -5.59
C PHE A 41 -8.15 22.38 -6.94
N ALA A 42 -9.18 22.62 -7.76
CA ALA A 42 -9.30 22.06 -9.10
C ALA A 42 -8.17 22.53 -10.04
N ASP A 43 -7.77 23.80 -9.93
CA ASP A 43 -6.69 24.37 -10.73
C ASP A 43 -5.32 23.80 -10.36
N SER A 44 -5.04 23.66 -9.06
CA SER A 44 -3.82 23.00 -8.56
C SER A 44 -3.74 21.53 -8.99
N LEU A 45 -4.86 20.80 -8.91
CA LEU A 45 -4.95 19.41 -9.38
C LEU A 45 -4.73 19.29 -10.90
N ARG A 46 -5.19 20.26 -11.69
CA ARG A 46 -4.98 20.27 -13.14
C ARG A 46 -3.50 20.46 -13.50
N GLU A 47 -2.82 21.42 -12.87
CA GLU A 47 -1.38 21.62 -13.11
C GLU A 47 -0.56 20.38 -12.72
N PHE A 48 -0.90 19.77 -11.60
CA PHE A 48 -0.28 18.53 -11.15
C PHE A 48 -0.50 17.35 -12.12
N ARG A 49 -1.71 17.22 -12.70
CA ARG A 49 -2.04 16.22 -13.72
C ARG A 49 -1.22 16.36 -15.00
N GLU A 50 -1.07 17.60 -15.50
CA GLU A 50 -0.32 17.84 -16.73
C GLU A 50 1.18 17.52 -16.56
N LYS A 51 1.76 17.86 -15.41
CA LYS A 51 3.15 17.48 -15.07
C LYS A 51 3.33 15.97 -15.01
N ALA A 52 2.45 15.27 -14.27
CA ALA A 52 2.52 13.82 -14.15
C ALA A 52 2.39 13.11 -15.50
N LYS A 53 1.55 13.62 -16.41
CA LYS A 53 1.36 13.04 -17.75
C LYS A 53 2.59 13.22 -18.64
N ALA A 54 3.16 14.42 -18.68
CA ALA A 54 4.36 14.71 -19.46
C ALA A 54 5.56 13.84 -19.02
N GLU A 55 5.67 13.58 -17.71
CA GLU A 55 6.78 12.82 -17.16
C GLU A 55 6.65 11.31 -17.42
N ILE A 56 5.44 10.75 -17.33
CA ILE A 56 5.14 9.36 -17.74
C ILE A 56 5.49 9.13 -19.22
N GLU A 57 5.25 10.11 -20.08
CA GLU A 57 5.64 10.04 -21.49
C GLU A 57 7.16 10.09 -21.67
N SER A 58 7.89 10.85 -20.85
CA SER A 58 9.36 10.93 -20.92
C SER A 58 10.10 9.73 -20.30
N SER A 59 9.52 9.07 -19.29
CA SER A 59 10.19 7.99 -18.54
C SER A 59 10.23 6.64 -19.28
N GLN A 60 9.74 6.59 -20.52
CA GLN A 60 9.78 5.38 -21.37
C GLN A 60 11.15 5.15 -22.04
N LEU A 61 12.15 6.00 -21.79
CA LEU A 61 13.47 5.92 -22.41
C LEU A 61 14.53 5.37 -21.44
N ALA A 62 15.01 4.17 -21.79
CA ALA A 62 16.15 3.39 -21.28
C ALA A 62 15.94 2.55 -20.00
N PRO A 63 16.14 1.21 -20.07
CA PRO A 63 16.11 0.36 -18.89
C PRO A 63 17.44 0.39 -18.13
N GLU A 64 17.48 1.06 -16.99
CA GLU A 64 18.55 0.85 -16.01
C GLU A 64 18.46 -0.59 -15.46
N THR A 65 19.62 -1.26 -15.42
CA THR A 65 19.76 -2.63 -14.91
C THR A 65 19.71 -2.62 -13.39
N THR A 66 18.50 -2.68 -12.83
CA THR A 66 18.29 -2.86 -11.39
C THR A 66 18.78 -4.23 -10.93
N PRO A 67 19.46 -4.32 -9.77
CA PRO A 67 19.94 -5.59 -9.22
C PRO A 67 18.77 -6.57 -9.00
N THR A 68 18.93 -7.80 -9.49
CA THR A 68 17.95 -8.88 -9.33
C THR A 68 18.01 -9.43 -7.92
N VAL A 69 17.17 -8.91 -7.02
CA VAL A 69 17.01 -9.48 -5.69
C VAL A 69 15.94 -10.59 -5.74
N ASP A 70 16.29 -11.82 -5.33
CA ASP A 70 15.39 -12.98 -5.33
C ASP A 70 14.36 -12.88 -4.20
N HIS A 71 13.26 -12.20 -4.48
CA HIS A 71 12.21 -11.88 -3.51
C HIS A 71 10.96 -12.77 -3.64
N ARG A 72 11.12 -14.09 -3.61
CA ARG A 72 9.98 -15.06 -3.61
C ARG A 72 9.18 -15.09 -2.29
N ARG A 73 8.99 -13.95 -1.62
CA ARG A 73 8.31 -13.88 -0.31
C ARG A 73 6.79 -13.65 -0.38
N GLY A 74 6.25 -13.28 -1.55
CA GLY A 74 4.80 -13.07 -1.69
C GLY A 74 3.98 -14.36 -1.60
N HIS A 75 3.04 -14.39 -0.65
CA HIS A 75 2.12 -15.51 -0.42
C HIS A 75 0.89 -15.49 -1.34
N ILE A 76 0.56 -14.34 -1.90
CA ILE A 76 -0.58 -14.14 -2.78
C ILE A 76 -0.09 -14.18 -4.23
N VAL A 77 -0.79 -14.96 -5.06
CA VAL A 77 -0.54 -15.01 -6.50
C VAL A 77 -1.77 -14.44 -7.18
N HIS A 78 -1.57 -13.38 -7.97
CA HIS A 78 -2.60 -12.78 -8.80
C HIS A 78 -2.01 -12.47 -10.19
N ASP A 79 -2.63 -13.02 -11.24
CA ASP A 79 -2.25 -12.83 -12.64
C ASP A 79 -0.75 -13.09 -12.91
N GLY A 80 -0.24 -14.16 -12.30
CA GLY A 80 1.16 -14.60 -12.43
C GLY A 80 2.18 -13.82 -11.59
N ARG A 81 1.75 -12.80 -10.84
CA ARG A 81 2.61 -11.97 -9.98
C ARG A 81 2.44 -12.31 -8.50
N HIS A 82 3.47 -12.03 -7.70
CA HIS A 82 3.51 -12.32 -6.27
C HIS A 82 3.34 -11.05 -5.43
N PHE A 83 2.45 -11.12 -4.45
CA PHE A 83 2.11 -10.03 -3.53
C PHE A 83 2.18 -10.51 -2.08
N ASP A 84 2.45 -9.59 -1.16
CA ASP A 84 2.52 -9.87 0.27
C ASP A 84 1.13 -9.94 0.88
N SER A 85 0.16 -9.23 0.31
CA SER A 85 -1.24 -9.30 0.72
C SER A 85 -2.25 -9.35 -0.43
N ARG A 86 -3.49 -9.72 -0.09
CA ARG A 86 -4.61 -9.72 -1.07
C ARG A 86 -4.98 -8.31 -1.47
N SER A 87 -4.96 -7.39 -0.51
CA SER A 87 -5.30 -6.00 -0.76
C SER A 87 -4.29 -5.33 -1.66
N GLU A 88 -3.00 -5.62 -1.49
CA GLU A 88 -1.95 -5.15 -2.38
C GLU A 88 -2.13 -5.66 -3.82
N ALA A 89 -2.47 -6.95 -3.99
CA ALA A 89 -2.82 -7.49 -5.30
C ALA A 89 -4.03 -6.79 -5.93
N ALA A 90 -5.06 -6.47 -5.13
CA ALA A 90 -6.21 -5.73 -5.59
C ALA A 90 -5.85 -4.28 -5.96
N VAL A 91 -5.10 -3.57 -5.14
CA VAL A 91 -4.59 -2.21 -5.41
C VAL A 91 -3.85 -2.20 -6.74
N ALA A 92 -2.88 -3.10 -6.93
CA ALA A 92 -2.10 -3.23 -8.15
C ALA A 92 -2.98 -3.36 -9.41
N ALA A 93 -3.96 -4.26 -9.38
CA ALA A 93 -4.89 -4.48 -10.48
C ALA A 93 -5.79 -3.26 -10.75
N MET A 94 -6.19 -2.54 -9.69
CA MET A 94 -7.04 -1.35 -9.82
C MET A 94 -6.25 -0.15 -10.37
N LEU A 95 -4.99 0.02 -9.98
CA LEU A 95 -4.08 1.01 -10.56
C LEU A 95 -3.89 0.77 -12.07
N GLU A 96 -3.50 -0.45 -12.48
CA GLU A 96 -3.34 -0.80 -13.91
C GLU A 96 -4.64 -0.62 -14.73
N ARG A 97 -5.80 -0.81 -14.09
CA ARG A 97 -7.10 -0.69 -14.75
C ARG A 97 -7.49 0.77 -15.00
N TYR A 98 -7.40 1.60 -13.97
CA TYR A 98 -8.05 2.92 -13.96
C TYR A 98 -7.10 4.08 -14.23
N ILE A 99 -5.79 3.91 -14.07
CA ILE A 99 -4.80 4.96 -14.36
C ILE A 99 -4.20 4.69 -15.73
N ASP A 100 -4.24 5.69 -16.60
CA ASP A 100 -3.72 5.52 -17.96
C ASP A 100 -2.19 5.43 -17.95
N GLY A 101 -1.65 4.55 -18.79
CA GLY A 101 -0.20 4.30 -18.84
C GLY A 101 0.41 3.57 -17.63
N PHE A 102 -0.31 3.39 -16.51
CA PHE A 102 0.22 2.67 -15.35
C PHE A 102 0.45 1.19 -15.69
N ARG A 103 1.69 0.74 -15.50
CA ARG A 103 2.10 -0.67 -15.62
C ARG A 103 2.70 -1.12 -14.32
N LEU A 104 2.32 -2.30 -13.86
CA LEU A 104 2.89 -2.87 -12.65
C LEU A 104 4.25 -3.51 -12.95
N GLU A 105 5.31 -2.77 -12.64
CA GLU A 105 6.70 -3.12 -12.86
C GLU A 105 7.45 -3.14 -11.52
N ARG A 106 7.87 -4.33 -11.10
CA ARG A 106 8.58 -4.49 -9.83
C ARG A 106 9.89 -3.70 -9.83
N GLY A 107 10.15 -3.00 -8.74
CA GLY A 107 11.33 -2.15 -8.57
C GLY A 107 11.20 -0.77 -9.22
N ARG A 108 10.11 -0.50 -9.98
CA ARG A 108 9.88 0.78 -10.65
C ARG A 108 8.58 1.46 -10.25
N SER A 109 7.46 0.75 -10.39
CA SER A 109 6.12 1.23 -10.01
C SER A 109 5.49 0.41 -8.89
N TYR A 110 6.12 -0.70 -8.51
CA TYR A 110 5.68 -1.62 -7.46
C TYR A 110 6.85 -2.15 -6.64
N GLN A 111 6.74 -2.18 -5.31
CA GLN A 111 7.78 -2.65 -4.39
C GLN A 111 9.15 -2.03 -4.72
N ILE A 112 9.19 -0.70 -4.70
CA ILE A 112 10.29 0.13 -5.19
C ILE A 112 11.36 0.19 -4.10
N PRO A 113 12.59 -0.28 -4.34
CA PRO A 113 13.63 -0.29 -3.34
C PRO A 113 14.04 1.14 -2.97
N VAL A 114 14.11 1.41 -1.66
CA VAL A 114 14.53 2.72 -1.12
C VAL A 114 15.84 2.59 -0.35
N LYS A 115 15.96 1.58 0.51
CA LYS A 115 17.12 1.45 1.40
C LYS A 115 17.30 0.00 1.81
N THR A 116 18.54 -0.43 2.01
CA THR A 116 18.83 -1.71 2.69
C THR A 116 19.12 -1.43 4.15
N ASP A 117 18.45 -2.14 5.06
CA ASP A 117 18.69 -2.03 6.51
C ASP A 117 20.00 -2.73 6.93
N SER A 118 20.38 -2.58 8.20
CA SER A 118 21.60 -3.20 8.75
C SER A 118 21.59 -4.73 8.73
N ASN A 119 20.42 -5.35 8.55
CA ASN A 119 20.24 -6.79 8.47
C ASN A 119 20.19 -7.29 7.02
N GLY A 120 20.40 -6.42 6.04
CA GLY A 120 20.33 -6.76 4.61
C GLY A 120 18.90 -6.83 4.05
N ASN A 121 17.88 -6.39 4.79
CA ASN A 121 16.52 -6.33 4.26
C ASN A 121 16.35 -5.08 3.41
N VAL A 122 15.79 -5.24 2.22
CA VAL A 122 15.44 -4.12 1.35
C VAL A 122 14.10 -3.55 1.80
N LEU A 123 14.11 -2.29 2.22
CA LEU A 123 12.94 -1.46 2.47
C LEU A 123 12.43 -0.95 1.13
N THR A 124 11.14 -1.19 0.88
CA THR A 124 10.45 -0.84 -0.35
C THR A 124 9.29 0.10 -0.08
N VAL A 125 8.88 0.89 -1.07
CA VAL A 125 7.57 1.56 -1.15
C VAL A 125 6.63 0.68 -1.98
N ASP A 126 5.37 0.57 -1.57
CA ASP A 126 4.43 -0.32 -2.27
C ASP A 126 4.22 0.08 -3.73
N PHE A 127 3.95 1.35 -4.05
CA PHE A 127 3.69 1.81 -5.42
C PHE A 127 4.20 3.23 -5.72
N LYS A 128 4.40 3.54 -7.01
CA LYS A 128 4.64 4.91 -7.53
C LYS A 128 3.71 5.19 -8.70
N VAL A 129 2.92 6.25 -8.60
CA VAL A 129 1.94 6.71 -9.59
C VAL A 129 2.31 8.12 -10.03
N GLY A 130 2.83 8.28 -11.25
CA GLY A 130 3.51 9.53 -11.64
C GLY A 130 4.66 9.81 -10.68
N ASP A 131 4.70 11.00 -10.08
CA ASP A 131 5.67 11.36 -9.04
C ASP A 131 5.22 11.10 -7.61
N THR A 132 4.01 10.56 -7.42
CA THR A 132 3.48 10.26 -6.09
C THR A 132 3.85 8.85 -5.65
N LEU A 133 4.47 8.75 -4.48
CA LEU A 133 4.70 7.51 -3.78
C LEU A 133 3.45 7.14 -2.99
N MET A 134 3.07 5.87 -3.02
CA MET A 134 1.87 5.38 -2.37
C MET A 134 2.17 4.12 -1.55
N GLU A 135 1.73 4.11 -0.30
CA GLU A 135 1.75 2.94 0.59
C GLU A 135 0.32 2.48 0.86
N TYR A 136 0.04 1.18 0.77
CA TYR A 136 -1.26 0.64 1.16
C TYR A 136 -1.18 0.01 2.55
N HIS A 137 -1.57 0.76 3.57
CA HIS A 137 -1.39 0.38 4.96
C HIS A 137 -2.69 0.46 5.78
N PRO A 138 -3.54 -0.58 5.75
CA PRO A 138 -4.72 -0.63 6.61
C PRO A 138 -4.33 -0.66 8.09
N ALA A 139 -4.77 0.35 8.86
CA ALA A 139 -4.50 0.47 10.29
C ALA A 139 -5.38 -0.49 11.12
N TRP A 140 -4.94 -1.75 11.23
CA TRP A 140 -5.65 -2.76 11.99
C TRP A 140 -5.58 -2.51 13.50
N LEU A 141 -6.75 -2.31 14.12
CA LEU A 141 -6.91 -2.18 15.58
C LEU A 141 -7.03 -3.54 16.30
N LYS A 142 -6.54 -4.62 15.70
CA LYS A 142 -6.64 -5.98 16.24
C LYS A 142 -5.32 -6.73 16.06
N VAL A 143 -5.04 -7.60 17.02
CA VAL A 143 -3.92 -8.55 16.94
C VAL A 143 -4.37 -9.78 16.15
N ILE A 144 -3.57 -10.22 15.17
CA ILE A 144 -3.81 -11.43 14.38
C ILE A 144 -2.60 -12.35 14.54
N GLY A 145 -2.75 -13.43 15.30
CA GLY A 145 -1.62 -14.31 15.64
C GLY A 145 -0.52 -13.53 16.37
N ALA A 146 0.70 -13.56 15.84
CA ALA A 146 1.82 -12.79 16.36
C ALA A 146 1.88 -11.33 15.86
N GLN A 147 1.01 -10.94 14.92
CA GLN A 147 0.98 -9.59 14.38
C GLN A 147 0.20 -8.66 15.30
N ARG A 148 0.88 -7.64 15.82
CA ARG A 148 0.33 -6.64 16.75
C ARG A 148 -0.49 -5.52 16.07
N GLY A 149 -1.02 -5.75 14.88
CA GLY A 149 -1.70 -4.73 14.08
C GLY A 149 -0.81 -3.51 13.82
N GLY A 150 -1.40 -2.30 13.85
CA GLY A 150 -0.67 -1.04 13.70
C GLY A 150 0.11 -0.59 14.95
N PHE A 151 0.04 -1.32 16.06
CA PHE A 151 0.65 -0.93 17.34
C PHE A 151 2.15 -1.22 17.36
N ALA A 152 2.92 -0.36 18.05
CA ALA A 152 4.36 -0.46 18.20
C ALA A 152 4.78 -1.59 19.17
N ASN A 153 3.90 -2.02 20.09
CA ASN A 153 4.13 -3.15 20.98
C ASN A 153 2.82 -3.63 21.66
N TYR A 154 2.89 -4.76 22.38
CA TYR A 154 1.74 -5.32 23.10
C TYR A 154 1.25 -4.44 24.25
N LYS A 155 2.13 -3.64 24.88
CA LYS A 155 1.74 -2.73 25.98
C LYS A 155 0.82 -1.62 25.45
N GLU A 156 1.14 -1.03 24.30
CA GLU A 156 0.32 -0.04 23.64
C GLU A 156 -1.05 -0.61 23.24
N TYR A 157 -1.09 -1.81 22.64
CA TYR A 157 -2.36 -2.48 22.33
C TYR A 157 -3.21 -2.75 23.59
N ALA A 158 -2.58 -3.21 24.67
CA ALA A 158 -3.28 -3.46 25.94
C ALA A 158 -3.81 -2.17 26.58
N GLN A 159 -3.12 -1.03 26.40
CA GLN A 159 -3.62 0.27 26.81
C GLN A 159 -4.86 0.67 25.99
N TYR A 160 -4.77 0.64 24.66
CA TYR A 160 -5.91 0.88 23.77
C TYR A 160 -7.12 0.03 24.13
N ARG A 161 -6.92 -1.27 24.42
CA ARG A 161 -8.00 -2.17 24.83
C ARG A 161 -8.68 -1.74 26.13
N ARG A 162 -7.90 -1.36 27.15
CA ARG A 162 -8.44 -0.89 28.43
C ARG A 162 -9.24 0.41 28.27
N GLU A 163 -8.70 1.36 27.51
CA GLU A 163 -9.38 2.63 27.20
C GLU A 163 -10.69 2.39 26.43
N LEU A 164 -10.66 1.55 25.38
CA LEU A 164 -11.86 1.19 24.62
C LEU A 164 -12.92 0.48 25.47
N GLU A 165 -12.51 -0.39 26.40
CA GLU A 165 -13.43 -1.13 27.28
C GLU A 165 -14.10 -0.23 28.32
N ALA A 166 -13.42 0.83 28.76
CA ALA A 166 -13.96 1.84 29.67
C ALA A 166 -15.01 2.75 29.02
N LEU A 167 -15.00 2.89 27.69
CA LEU A 167 -15.97 3.72 26.97
C LEU A 167 -17.35 3.05 26.85
N PRO A 168 -18.46 3.82 26.89
CA PRO A 168 -19.80 3.35 26.57
C PRO A 168 -19.86 2.67 25.20
N ARG A 169 -20.69 1.63 25.04
CA ARG A 169 -20.89 1.00 23.72
C ARG A 169 -21.62 1.96 22.77
N GLY A 170 -21.38 1.79 21.47
CA GLY A 170 -21.99 2.62 20.41
C GLY A 170 -20.99 3.63 19.85
N GLU A 171 -21.49 4.83 19.55
CA GLU A 171 -20.77 5.92 18.86
C GLU A 171 -19.44 6.27 19.53
N ALA A 172 -19.41 6.45 20.85
CA ALA A 172 -18.18 6.79 21.59
C ALA A 172 -17.01 5.81 21.36
N ARG A 173 -17.29 4.52 21.13
CA ARG A 173 -16.26 3.52 20.79
C ARG A 173 -15.83 3.60 19.33
N GLU A 174 -16.73 3.94 18.42
CA GLU A 174 -16.38 4.10 17.01
C GLU A 174 -15.54 5.36 16.79
N ASP A 175 -15.88 6.46 17.46
CA ASP A 175 -15.10 7.70 17.43
C ASP A 175 -13.68 7.48 17.96
N TYR A 176 -13.56 6.84 19.13
CA TYR A 176 -12.24 6.52 19.70
C TYR A 176 -11.44 5.57 18.80
N LYS A 177 -12.08 4.60 18.14
CA LYS A 177 -11.40 3.74 17.15
C LYS A 177 -10.94 4.55 15.93
N ALA A 178 -11.73 5.49 15.45
CA ALA A 178 -11.36 6.36 14.33
C ALA A 178 -10.14 7.22 14.70
N GLU A 179 -10.17 7.87 15.86
CA GLU A 179 -9.06 8.67 16.39
C GLU A 179 -7.78 7.84 16.53
N VAL A 180 -7.88 6.63 17.09
CA VAL A 180 -6.72 5.74 17.23
C VAL A 180 -6.20 5.32 15.86
N ARG A 181 -7.06 5.00 14.88
CA ARG A 181 -6.60 4.67 13.51
C ARG A 181 -5.83 5.83 12.89
N GLU A 182 -6.35 7.04 12.98
CA GLU A 182 -5.70 8.24 12.47
C GLU A 182 -4.29 8.42 13.06
N LYS A 183 -4.16 8.30 14.39
CA LYS A 183 -2.84 8.34 15.07
C LYS A 183 -1.88 7.25 14.60
N LEU A 184 -2.38 6.04 14.35
CA LEU A 184 -1.55 4.93 13.85
C LEU A 184 -1.08 5.18 12.41
N VAL A 185 -1.96 5.71 11.56
CA VAL A 185 -1.66 6.06 10.16
C VAL A 185 -0.65 7.19 10.11
N GLU A 186 -0.84 8.24 10.89
CA GLU A 186 0.07 9.38 10.97
C GLU A 186 1.47 8.94 11.41
N ARG A 187 1.56 8.11 12.46
CA ARG A 187 2.85 7.55 12.89
C ARG A 187 3.52 6.73 11.79
N TYR A 188 2.75 5.92 11.05
CA TYR A 188 3.28 5.15 9.92
C TYR A 188 3.78 6.09 8.82
N TYR A 189 3.00 7.11 8.45
CA TYR A 189 3.37 8.14 7.49
C TYR A 189 4.68 8.82 7.87
N GLN A 190 4.80 9.34 9.09
CA GLN A 190 6.01 10.02 9.58
C GLN A 190 7.23 9.11 9.50
N HIS A 191 7.09 7.84 9.89
CA HIS A 191 8.18 6.87 9.79
C HIS A 191 8.63 6.66 8.33
N ARG A 192 7.68 6.46 7.41
CA ARG A 192 7.97 6.27 5.98
C ARG A 192 8.56 7.53 5.35
N ARG A 193 8.01 8.70 5.66
CA ARG A 193 8.50 10.00 5.18
C ARG A 193 9.93 10.25 5.63
N HIS A 194 10.26 9.92 6.89
CA HIS A 194 11.63 10.00 7.40
C HIS A 194 12.61 9.14 6.60
N ILE A 195 12.23 7.90 6.26
CA ILE A 195 13.06 7.01 5.44
C ILE A 195 13.27 7.60 4.04
N LEU A 196 12.20 8.09 3.41
CA LEU A 196 12.26 8.64 2.06
C LEU A 196 13.06 9.95 1.99
N ASN A 197 13.04 10.76 3.04
CA ASN A 197 13.84 11.99 3.14
C ASN A 197 15.35 11.73 3.15
N GLN A 198 15.78 10.51 3.50
CA GLN A 198 17.17 10.08 3.41
C GLN A 198 17.57 9.63 2.00
N HIS A 199 16.61 9.40 1.09
CA HIS A 199 16.86 8.93 -0.26
C HIS A 199 16.87 10.09 -1.26
N PRO A 200 18.00 10.35 -1.98
CA PRO A 200 18.12 11.51 -2.85
C PRO A 200 17.01 11.64 -3.91
N GLU A 201 16.58 10.52 -4.51
CA GLU A 201 15.55 10.52 -5.55
C GLU A 201 14.12 10.72 -5.02
N TYR A 202 13.87 10.40 -3.73
CA TYR A 202 12.50 10.31 -3.18
C TYR A 202 12.19 11.34 -2.11
N ARG A 203 13.20 12.09 -1.65
CA ARG A 203 13.06 13.06 -0.55
C ARG A 203 12.01 14.14 -0.83
N ASP A 204 11.90 14.58 -2.08
CA ASP A 204 11.03 15.69 -2.50
C ASP A 204 9.72 15.18 -3.15
N LYS A 205 9.52 13.86 -3.25
CA LYS A 205 8.32 13.28 -3.86
C LYS A 205 7.17 13.19 -2.85
N PRO A 206 5.92 13.50 -3.25
CA PRO A 206 4.75 13.29 -2.40
C PRO A 206 4.63 11.85 -1.92
N LEU A 207 4.23 11.65 -0.67
CA LEU A 207 3.88 10.35 -0.12
C LEU A 207 2.40 10.37 0.28
N VAL A 208 1.64 9.38 -0.16
CA VAL A 208 0.26 9.15 0.25
C VAL A 208 0.15 7.78 0.92
N VAL A 209 -0.45 7.73 2.10
CA VAL A 209 -0.78 6.47 2.78
C VAL A 209 -2.27 6.21 2.60
N VAL A 210 -2.58 5.12 1.91
CA VAL A 210 -3.94 4.68 1.62
C VAL A 210 -4.31 3.59 2.62
N THR A 211 -5.44 3.75 3.31
CA THR A 211 -5.82 2.83 4.40
C THR A 211 -7.04 1.97 4.07
N SER A 212 -7.81 2.37 3.07
CA SER A 212 -9.03 1.71 2.62
C SER A 212 -9.18 1.76 1.08
N ALA A 213 -10.16 1.04 0.54
CA ALA A 213 -10.46 1.11 -0.89
C ALA A 213 -11.14 2.44 -1.25
N GLU A 214 -11.90 3.02 -0.32
CA GLU A 214 -12.49 4.34 -0.40
C GLU A 214 -11.40 5.42 -0.50
N ASP A 215 -10.39 5.34 0.37
CA ASP A 215 -9.23 6.23 0.34
C ASP A 215 -8.49 6.08 -0.98
N LEU A 216 -8.27 4.84 -1.44
CA LEU A 216 -7.61 4.58 -2.73
C LEU A 216 -8.35 5.29 -3.86
N TYR A 217 -9.68 5.17 -3.87
CA TYR A 217 -10.51 5.81 -4.88
C TYR A 217 -10.37 7.33 -4.83
N ASN A 218 -10.51 7.93 -3.65
CA ASN A 218 -10.55 9.38 -3.50
C ASN A 218 -9.18 10.05 -3.68
N THR A 219 -8.11 9.42 -3.19
CA THR A 219 -6.77 10.02 -3.13
C THR A 219 -5.90 9.68 -4.35
N ILE A 220 -6.17 8.58 -5.04
CA ILE A 220 -5.32 8.09 -6.12
C ILE A 220 -6.11 7.88 -7.41
N ILE A 221 -7.21 7.12 -7.38
CA ILE A 221 -7.93 6.80 -8.61
C ILE A 221 -8.63 8.04 -9.17
N ARG A 222 -9.28 8.86 -8.35
CA ARG A 222 -9.96 10.09 -8.79
C ARG A 222 -8.96 11.14 -9.32
N PRO A 223 -7.81 11.41 -8.66
CA PRO A 223 -6.85 12.38 -9.17
C PRO A 223 -6.08 11.90 -10.41
N PHE A 224 -5.66 10.63 -10.47
CA PHE A 224 -4.79 10.12 -11.55
C PHE A 224 -5.53 9.31 -12.63
N GLY A 225 -6.81 9.03 -12.43
CA GLY A 225 -7.57 8.14 -13.29
C GLY A 225 -7.97 8.74 -14.64
N LYS A 226 -8.42 7.86 -15.53
CA LYS A 226 -8.94 8.19 -16.88
C LYS A 226 -10.18 9.08 -16.81
N GLN A 227 -10.52 9.79 -17.90
CA GLN A 227 -11.68 10.69 -17.95
C GLN A 227 -13.04 10.03 -17.59
N ASN A 228 -13.18 8.72 -17.80
CA ASN A 228 -14.43 7.98 -17.53
C ASN A 228 -14.28 7.01 -16.36
N LEU A 229 -14.05 7.53 -15.16
CA LEU A 229 -14.00 6.72 -13.94
C LEU A 229 -15.39 6.18 -13.57
N PRO A 230 -15.47 4.95 -13.03
CA PRO A 230 -16.71 4.44 -12.46
C PRO A 230 -17.10 5.27 -11.23
N SER A 231 -18.36 5.22 -10.81
CA SER A 231 -18.74 5.74 -9.49
C SER A 231 -17.95 5.05 -8.38
N GLN A 232 -17.80 5.70 -7.22
CA GLN A 232 -17.12 5.11 -6.07
C GLN A 232 -17.74 3.75 -5.68
N GLU A 233 -19.07 3.63 -5.67
CA GLU A 233 -19.74 2.36 -5.37
C GLU A 233 -19.36 1.25 -6.36
N GLN A 234 -19.35 1.55 -7.67
CA GLN A 234 -18.93 0.60 -8.70
C GLN A 234 -17.45 0.22 -8.54
N PHE A 235 -16.60 1.18 -8.19
CA PHE A 235 -15.19 0.94 -7.90
C PHE A 235 -15.02 -0.03 -6.71
N LEU A 236 -15.70 0.21 -5.59
CA LEU A 236 -15.61 -0.63 -4.39
C LEU A 236 -16.09 -2.06 -4.66
N ARG A 237 -17.22 -2.21 -5.35
CA ARG A 237 -17.71 -3.53 -5.79
C ARG A 237 -16.67 -4.26 -6.63
N LYS A 238 -15.98 -3.54 -7.53
CA LYS A 238 -14.93 -4.13 -8.36
C LYS A 238 -13.69 -4.48 -7.55
N PHE A 239 -13.29 -3.64 -6.61
CA PHE A 239 -12.19 -3.89 -5.69
C PHE A 239 -12.41 -5.19 -4.91
N ASP A 240 -13.62 -5.39 -4.36
CA ASP A 240 -14.02 -6.60 -3.63
C ASP A 240 -14.05 -7.86 -4.51
N GLU A 241 -14.44 -7.72 -5.78
CA GLU A 241 -14.35 -8.80 -6.76
C GLU A 241 -12.89 -9.24 -6.96
N VAL A 242 -11.99 -8.28 -7.17
CA VAL A 242 -10.55 -8.55 -7.37
C VAL A 242 -9.92 -9.14 -6.12
N LEU A 243 -10.25 -8.62 -4.93
CA LEU A 243 -9.81 -9.18 -3.64
C LEU A 243 -10.16 -10.68 -3.51
N ARG A 244 -11.38 -11.07 -3.89
CA ARG A 244 -11.83 -12.46 -3.90
C ARG A 244 -11.10 -13.29 -4.94
N GLN A 245 -10.89 -12.75 -6.14
CA GLN A 245 -10.13 -13.43 -7.20
C GLN A 245 -8.68 -13.71 -6.76
N ALA A 246 -7.98 -12.73 -6.20
CA ALA A 246 -6.62 -12.89 -5.69
C ALA A 246 -6.53 -13.96 -4.59
N HIS A 247 -7.51 -14.02 -3.69
CA HIS A 247 -7.61 -15.07 -2.69
C HIS A 247 -7.76 -16.46 -3.32
N ASP A 248 -8.67 -16.61 -4.28
CA ASP A 248 -8.98 -17.88 -4.90
C ASP A 248 -7.84 -18.39 -5.78
N GLN A 249 -7.18 -17.49 -6.52
CA GLN A 249 -5.97 -17.79 -7.28
C GLN A 249 -4.84 -18.27 -6.36
N SER A 250 -4.58 -17.58 -5.24
CA SER A 250 -3.59 -18.00 -4.23
C SER A 250 -3.93 -19.38 -3.63
N LYS A 251 -5.20 -19.63 -3.28
CA LYS A 251 -5.65 -20.95 -2.79
C LYS A 251 -5.38 -22.06 -3.80
N ARG A 252 -5.71 -21.83 -5.08
CA ARG A 252 -5.45 -22.80 -6.15
C ARG A 252 -3.95 -23.05 -6.32
N ALA A 253 -3.13 -22.00 -6.34
CA ALA A 253 -1.68 -22.10 -6.44
C ALA A 253 -1.08 -22.92 -5.28
N ASN A 254 -1.53 -22.69 -4.05
CA ASN A 254 -1.09 -23.42 -2.87
C ASN A 254 -1.51 -24.90 -2.90
N ARG A 255 -2.74 -25.21 -3.32
CA ARG A 255 -3.19 -26.60 -3.52
C ARG A 255 -2.33 -27.33 -4.54
N SER A 256 -2.05 -26.70 -5.68
CA SER A 256 -1.18 -27.25 -6.72
C SER A 256 0.25 -27.50 -6.22
N ARG A 257 0.82 -26.56 -5.46
CA ARG A 257 2.13 -26.71 -4.83
C ARG A 257 2.16 -27.91 -3.87
N ASN A 258 1.17 -28.01 -2.98
CA ASN A 258 1.08 -29.09 -2.00
C ASN A 258 0.91 -30.46 -2.68
N ALA A 259 0.08 -30.54 -3.74
CA ALA A 259 -0.08 -31.76 -4.53
C ALA A 259 1.24 -32.19 -5.18
N ARG A 260 2.01 -31.24 -5.73
CA ARG A 260 3.33 -31.51 -6.32
C ARG A 260 4.32 -32.00 -5.27
N THR A 261 4.41 -31.34 -4.11
CA THR A 261 5.28 -31.77 -3.01
C THR A 261 4.91 -33.16 -2.51
N LYS A 262 3.61 -33.48 -2.38
CA LYS A 262 3.15 -34.82 -1.98
C LYS A 262 3.56 -35.89 -3.01
N ARG A 263 3.39 -35.61 -4.31
CA ARG A 263 3.83 -36.51 -5.40
C ARG A 263 5.35 -36.73 -5.39
N GLN A 264 6.13 -35.67 -5.16
CA GLN A 264 7.59 -35.77 -5.08
C GLN A 264 8.05 -36.60 -3.87
N LYS A 265 7.46 -36.38 -2.69
CA LYS A 265 7.73 -37.19 -1.49
C LYS A 265 7.39 -38.66 -1.72
N GLY A 266 6.19 -38.95 -2.22
CA GLY A 266 5.76 -40.33 -2.52
C GLY A 266 6.63 -41.01 -3.58
N ARG A 267 7.14 -40.28 -4.58
CA ARG A 267 8.10 -40.82 -5.55
C ARG A 267 9.44 -41.15 -4.90
N GLY A 268 9.93 -40.27 -4.02
CA GLY A 268 11.16 -40.52 -3.25
C GLY A 268 11.06 -41.76 -2.36
N GLU A 269 9.92 -41.93 -1.68
CA GLU A 269 9.64 -43.10 -0.83
C GLU A 269 9.59 -44.41 -1.63
N ARG A 270 8.93 -44.43 -2.79
CA ARG A 270 8.91 -45.60 -3.67
C ARG A 270 10.30 -45.99 -4.17
N ILE A 271 11.08 -45.01 -4.65
CA ILE A 271 12.46 -45.25 -5.09
C ILE A 271 13.31 -45.82 -3.94
N ALA A 272 13.13 -45.32 -2.72
CA ALA A 272 13.84 -45.83 -1.55
C ALA A 272 13.43 -47.28 -1.20
N GLN A 273 12.14 -47.62 -1.34
CA GLN A 273 11.64 -48.98 -1.09
C GLN A 273 12.11 -49.98 -2.16
N ASP A 274 12.09 -49.59 -3.43
CA ASP A 274 12.56 -50.44 -4.54
C ASP A 274 14.05 -50.77 -4.39
N LYS A 275 14.87 -49.79 -3.99
CA LYS A 275 16.30 -50.00 -3.67
C LYS A 275 16.49 -50.98 -2.51
N LYS A 276 15.70 -50.87 -1.43
CA LYS A 276 15.79 -51.82 -0.30
C LYS A 276 15.46 -53.25 -0.74
N ASN A 277 14.45 -53.41 -1.58
CA ASN A 277 14.03 -54.72 -2.10
C ASN A 277 15.05 -55.33 -3.07
N SER A 278 15.73 -54.51 -3.89
CA SER A 278 16.75 -55.01 -4.83
C SER A 278 18.02 -55.51 -4.13
N PHE A 279 18.44 -54.90 -3.02
CA PHE A 279 19.60 -55.38 -2.24
C PHE A 279 19.32 -56.67 -1.45
N GLY A 280 18.07 -56.92 -1.06
CA GLY A 280 17.69 -58.14 -0.34
C GLY A 280 17.77 -59.43 -1.17
N ARG A 281 17.75 -59.35 -2.51
CA ARG A 281 17.75 -60.52 -3.41
C ARG A 281 19.14 -61.02 -3.82
N MET A 282 20.22 -60.33 -3.47
CA MET A 282 21.60 -60.75 -3.82
C MET A 282 22.30 -61.65 -2.78
N LYS A 283 21.59 -62.10 -1.74
CA LYS A 283 22.08 -63.15 -0.83
C LYS A 283 21.53 -64.51 -1.23
N GLY A 284 21.97 -65.02 -2.38
CA GLY A 284 21.86 -66.45 -2.70
C GLY A 284 22.93 -67.24 -1.93
N PRO A 285 22.71 -68.54 -1.65
CA PRO A 285 23.69 -69.36 -0.95
C PRO A 285 24.96 -69.49 -1.79
N LEU A 286 26.11 -69.19 -1.18
CA LEU A 286 27.42 -69.60 -1.66
C LEU A 286 27.64 -71.09 -1.37
#